data_AF-A0A2D4L211-F1
#
_entry.id   AF-A0A2D4L211-F1
#
_cell.length_a   1.000
_cell.length_b   1.000
_cell.length_c   1.000
_cell.angle_alpha   90.00
_cell.angle_beta   90.00
_cell.angle_gamma   90.00
#
_symmetry.space_group_name_H-M   'P 1'
#
loop_
_entity.id
_entity.type
_entity.pdbx_description
1 polymer ?
#
loop_
_entity_poly.entity_id
_entity_poly.type
_entity_poly.pdbx_seq_one_letter_code
_entity_poly.pdbx_strand_id
1 'polypeptide(L)'
;GGGHVQMVQRAMKHLTYSSLCFPEEIKSRHMESNENIPYYYYRDDGIKVWDAIKSFVTDIINIYYGSEEAVCEDLELKAFVKDIFVYGMRGNKDSGDVQLLLQFSSVFVPVHLS
;
A
#
# COMPACT_ATOMS: atom_id res chain seq x y z
N GLY A 1 -19.50 -8.24 27.53
CA GLY A 1 -18.90 -8.42 26.19
C GLY A 1 -17.89 -7.31 25.93
N GLY A 2 -16.86 -7.55 25.13
CA GLY A 2 -15.78 -6.56 24.87
C GLY A 2 -14.52 -7.10 24.16
N GLY A 3 -14.44 -8.42 23.95
CA GLY A 3 -13.27 -9.05 23.31
C GLY A 3 -12.94 -8.50 21.92
N HIS A 4 -13.93 -8.18 21.10
CA HIS A 4 -13.72 -7.60 19.76
C HIS A 4 -13.03 -6.23 19.82
N VAL A 5 -13.35 -5.39 20.82
CA VAL A 5 -12.68 -4.10 21.03
C VAL A 5 -11.21 -4.31 21.37
N GLN A 6 -10.91 -5.23 22.28
CA GLN A 6 -9.52 -5.56 22.64
C GLN A 6 -8.74 -6.16 21.46
N MET A 7 -9.40 -6.98 20.64
CA MET A 7 -8.80 -7.56 19.44
C MET A 7 -8.41 -6.48 18.43
N VAL A 8 -9.31 -5.54 18.13
CA VAL A 8 -9.01 -4.39 17.25
C VAL A 8 -7.88 -3.54 17.82
N GLN A 9 -7.91 -3.22 19.12
CA GLN A 9 -6.85 -2.45 19.79
C GLN A 9 -5.47 -3.12 19.70
N ARG A 10 -5.42 -4.45 19.71
CA ARG A 10 -4.16 -5.21 19.54
C ARG A 10 -3.75 -5.25 18.07
N ALA A 11 -4.66 -5.58 17.16
CA ALA A 11 -4.38 -5.66 15.73
C ALA A 11 -3.87 -4.31 15.17
N MET A 12 -4.45 -3.18 15.60
CA MET A 12 -4.02 -1.85 15.17
C MET A 12 -2.56 -1.51 15.54
N LYS A 13 -1.96 -2.17 16.54
CA LYS A 13 -0.54 -1.99 16.87
C LYS A 13 0.40 -2.67 15.88
N HIS A 14 -0.10 -3.65 15.14
CA HIS A 14 0.66 -4.44 14.16
C HIS A 14 0.29 -4.11 12.72
N LEU A 15 -0.70 -3.24 12.51
CA LEU A 15 -1.12 -2.82 11.18
C LEU A 15 -0.05 -1.92 10.58
N THR A 16 0.55 -2.36 9.47
CA THR A 16 1.54 -1.60 8.71
C THR A 16 1.06 -1.31 7.29
N TYR A 17 1.60 -0.27 6.65
CA TYR A 17 1.31 0.00 5.24
C TYR A 17 1.67 -1.19 4.35
N SER A 18 2.82 -1.82 4.59
CA SER A 18 3.24 -3.02 3.85
C SER A 18 2.28 -4.21 4.00
N SER A 19 1.58 -4.34 5.13
CA SER A 19 0.56 -5.38 5.31
C SER A 19 -0.72 -5.14 4.50
N LEU A 20 -0.90 -3.93 3.96
CA LEU A 20 -1.99 -3.59 3.05
C LEU A 20 -1.59 -3.74 1.57
N CYS A 21 -0.29 -3.74 1.27
CA CYS A 21 0.21 -3.98 -0.08
C CYS A 21 0.25 -5.49 -0.36
N PHE A 22 -0.64 -5.95 -1.25
CA PHE A 22 -0.94 -7.37 -1.38
C PHE A 22 0.27 -8.25 -1.75
N PRO A 23 1.10 -7.91 -2.77
CA PRO A 23 2.29 -8.70 -3.10
C PRO A 23 3.30 -8.78 -1.95
N GLU A 24 3.53 -7.66 -1.26
CA GLU A 24 4.42 -7.57 -0.11
C GLU A 24 3.92 -8.41 1.06
N GLU A 25 2.61 -8.41 1.31
CA GLU A 25 1.96 -9.21 2.34
C GLU A 25 2.14 -10.71 2.08
N ILE A 26 1.85 -11.16 0.84
CA ILE A 26 2.06 -12.55 0.43
C ILE A 26 3.52 -12.97 0.63
N LYS A 27 4.46 -12.12 0.19
CA LYS A 27 5.89 -12.38 0.32
C LYS A 27 6.35 -12.40 1.78
N SER A 28 5.83 -11.50 2.62
CA SER A 28 6.19 -11.44 4.04
C SER A 28 5.82 -12.72 4.80
N ARG A 29 4.79 -13.43 4.31
CA ARG A 29 4.36 -14.74 4.82
C ARG A 29 5.06 -15.92 4.15
N HIS A 30 6.00 -15.68 3.23
CA HIS A 30 6.71 -16.70 2.44
C HIS A 30 5.77 -17.56 1.58
N MET A 31 4.70 -16.94 1.08
CA MET A 31 3.64 -17.63 0.35
C MET A 31 3.68 -17.39 -1.16
N GLU A 32 4.67 -16.68 -1.68
CA GLU A 32 4.76 -16.23 -3.08
C GLU A 32 5.08 -17.36 -4.08
N SER A 33 5.67 -18.45 -3.62
CA SER A 33 6.10 -19.54 -4.51
C SER A 33 4.90 -20.36 -5.01
N ASN A 34 4.62 -20.25 -6.31
CA ASN A 34 3.65 -21.10 -7.02
C ASN A 34 4.11 -22.56 -7.11
N GLU A 35 5.42 -22.83 -7.09
CA GLU A 35 5.96 -24.19 -7.17
C GLU A 35 5.81 -24.93 -5.84
N ASN A 36 6.17 -24.29 -4.73
CA ASN A 36 6.08 -24.89 -3.40
C ASN A 36 4.64 -24.93 -2.88
N ILE A 37 3.80 -23.97 -3.31
CA ILE A 37 2.42 -23.81 -2.84
C ILE A 37 1.50 -23.63 -4.07
N PRO A 38 1.20 -24.71 -4.81
CA PRO A 38 0.55 -24.62 -6.13
C PRO A 38 -0.96 -24.35 -6.10
N TYR A 39 -1.61 -24.46 -4.94
CA TYR A 39 -3.07 -24.34 -4.81
C TYR A 39 -3.50 -23.17 -3.92
N TYR A 40 -2.72 -22.07 -3.92
CA TYR A 40 -3.06 -20.87 -3.16
C TYR A 40 -3.84 -19.86 -4.01
N TYR A 41 -5.06 -20.21 -4.39
CA TYR A 41 -5.87 -19.41 -5.32
C TYR A 41 -6.13 -17.96 -4.87
N TYR A 42 -6.22 -17.71 -3.56
CA TYR A 42 -6.33 -16.35 -3.03
C TYR A 42 -5.13 -15.47 -3.39
N ARG A 43 -3.90 -16.01 -3.33
CA ARG A 43 -2.71 -15.32 -3.82
C ARG A 43 -2.83 -15.10 -5.32
N ASP A 44 -3.10 -16.17 -6.07
CA ASP A 44 -3.00 -16.14 -7.53
C ASP A 44 -3.99 -15.14 -8.14
N ASP A 45 -5.24 -15.15 -7.66
CA ASP A 45 -6.26 -14.22 -8.14
C ASP A 45 -6.10 -12.84 -7.52
N GLY A 46 -5.68 -12.75 -6.25
CA GLY A 46 -5.40 -11.49 -5.58
C GLY A 46 -4.29 -10.69 -6.27
N ILE A 47 -3.23 -11.36 -6.75
CA ILE A 47 -2.15 -10.71 -7.52
C ILE A 47 -2.69 -10.15 -8.84
N LYS A 48 -3.52 -10.90 -9.57
CA LYS A 48 -4.12 -10.41 -10.83
C LYS A 48 -4.98 -9.17 -10.60
N VAL A 49 -5.81 -9.19 -9.55
CA VAL A 49 -6.67 -8.04 -9.19
C VAL A 49 -5.83 -6.85 -8.74
N TRP A 50 -4.78 -7.09 -7.94
CA TRP A 50 -3.84 -6.05 -7.52
C TRP A 50 -3.18 -5.38 -8.73
N ASP A 51 -2.65 -6.14 -9.67
CA ASP A 51 -2.00 -5.61 -10.87
C ASP A 51 -2.96 -4.83 -11.75
N ALA A 52 -4.22 -5.29 -11.88
CA ALA A 52 -5.26 -4.56 -12.61
C ALA A 52 -5.59 -3.20 -11.96
N ILE A 53 -5.75 -3.16 -10.63
CA ILE A 53 -6.00 -1.92 -9.88
C ILE A 53 -4.78 -0.99 -10.01
N LYS A 54 -3.57 -1.53 -9.86
CA LYS A 54 -2.32 -0.78 -9.98
C LYS A 54 -2.21 -0.12 -11.35
N SER A 55 -2.42 -0.88 -12.43
CA SER A 55 -2.41 -0.36 -13.80
C SER A 55 -3.41 0.77 -13.99
N PHE A 56 -4.66 0.55 -13.54
CA PHE A 56 -5.70 1.56 -13.65
C PHE A 56 -5.34 2.86 -12.92
N VAL A 57 -4.84 2.76 -11.69
CA VAL A 57 -4.42 3.93 -10.91
C VAL A 57 -3.21 4.62 -11.54
N THR A 58 -2.21 3.87 -12.03
CA THR A 58 -1.07 4.43 -12.78
C THR A 58 -1.54 5.25 -13.99
N ASP A 59 -2.48 4.73 -14.77
CA ASP A 59 -3.00 5.44 -15.95
C ASP A 59 -3.67 6.76 -15.56
N ILE A 60 -4.47 6.77 -14.50
CA ILE A 60 -5.08 7.99 -13.97
C ILE A 60 -4.01 8.98 -13.49
N ILE A 61 -3.01 8.52 -12.75
CA ILE A 61 -1.91 9.38 -12.28
C ILE A 61 -1.20 10.02 -13.48
N ASN A 62 -0.90 9.25 -14.53
CA ASN A 62 -0.22 9.75 -15.73
C ASN A 62 -1.06 10.75 -16.54
N ILE A 63 -2.39 10.70 -16.44
CA ILE A 63 -3.28 11.69 -17.08
C ILE A 63 -3.23 13.03 -16.36
N TYR A 64 -3.20 13.04 -15.03
CA TYR A 64 -3.34 14.26 -14.23
C TYR A 64 -2.00 14.85 -13.75
N TYR A 65 -0.98 14.02 -13.59
CA TYR A 65 0.34 14.43 -13.11
C TYR A 65 1.38 14.16 -14.18
N GLY A 66 1.88 15.24 -14.80
CA GLY A 66 2.88 15.15 -15.87
C GLY A 66 4.31 14.86 -15.38
N SER A 67 4.57 14.94 -14.08
CA SER A 67 5.88 14.65 -13.49
C SER A 67 5.77 14.29 -12.00
N GLU A 68 6.85 13.74 -11.44
CA GLU A 68 6.94 13.44 -10.01
C GLU A 68 6.87 14.72 -9.16
N GLU A 69 7.42 15.83 -9.65
CA GLU A 69 7.37 17.13 -8.98
C GLU A 69 5.92 17.61 -8.83
N ALA A 70 5.09 17.44 -9.87
CA ALA A 70 3.68 17.82 -9.80
C ALA A 70 2.93 17.07 -8.68
N VAL A 71 3.25 15.78 -8.47
CA VAL A 71 2.70 14.99 -7.36
C VAL A 71 3.23 15.50 -6.01
N CYS A 72 4.54 15.74 -5.91
CA CYS A 72 5.18 16.19 -4.68
C CYS A 72 4.74 17.59 -4.25
N GLU A 73 4.42 18.45 -5.21
CA GLU A 73 4.02 19.84 -4.96
C GLU A 73 2.55 19.98 -4.55
N ASP A 74 1.69 19.02 -4.89
CA ASP A 74 0.26 19.04 -4.56
C ASP A 74 -0.01 19.11 -3.05
N LEU A 75 -0.46 20.28 -2.59
CA LEU A 75 -0.72 20.57 -1.19
C LEU A 75 -1.93 19.79 -0.64
N GLU A 76 -2.95 19.54 -1.47
CA GLU A 76 -4.16 18.83 -1.06
C GLU A 76 -3.86 17.34 -0.91
N LEU A 77 -3.11 16.75 -1.84
CA LEU A 77 -2.64 15.36 -1.75
C LEU A 77 -1.75 15.14 -0.51
N LYS A 78 -0.82 16.07 -0.24
CA LYS A 78 0.00 16.07 0.98
C LYS A 78 -0.86 16.15 2.25
N ALA A 79 -1.86 17.03 2.27
CA ALA A 79 -2.76 17.16 3.41
C ALA A 79 -3.59 15.89 3.64
N PHE A 80 -4.10 15.29 2.56
CA PHE A 80 -4.85 14.03 2.61
C PHE A 80 -4.03 12.87 3.21
N VAL A 81 -2.82 12.66 2.69
CA VAL A 81 -1.87 11.66 3.21
C VAL A 81 -1.56 11.90 4.69
N LYS A 82 -1.33 13.16 5.05
CA LYS A 82 -1.06 13.56 6.44
C LYS A 82 -2.24 13.25 7.35
N ASP A 83 -3.47 13.52 6.93
CA ASP A 83 -4.65 13.27 7.76
C ASP A 83 -4.90 11.78 8.00
N ILE A 84 -4.66 10.93 6.98
CA ILE A 84 -4.67 9.46 7.15
C ILE A 84 -3.66 9.04 8.22
N PHE A 85 -2.42 9.54 8.15
CA PHE A 85 -1.39 9.15 9.10
C PHE A 85 -1.68 9.67 10.52
N VAL A 86 -1.96 10.96 10.65
CA VAL A 86 -2.09 11.62 11.96
C VAL A 86 -3.38 11.20 12.66
N TYR A 87 -4.51 11.17 11.96
CA TYR A 87 -5.82 10.92 12.57
C TYR A 87 -6.27 9.48 12.39
N GLY A 88 -6.13 8.91 11.19
CA GLY A 88 -6.50 7.52 10.91
C GLY A 88 -5.59 6.52 11.63
N MET A 89 -4.28 6.64 11.41
CA MET A 89 -3.25 5.77 12.01
C MET A 89 -2.75 6.30 13.36
N ARG A 90 -3.34 7.38 13.87
CA ARG A 90 -3.03 8.00 15.17
C ARG A 90 -1.56 8.41 15.32
N GLY A 91 -0.89 8.75 14.21
CA GLY A 91 0.53 9.09 14.17
C GLY A 91 1.45 7.95 14.61
N ASN A 92 1.00 6.69 14.50
CA ASN A 92 1.78 5.53 14.90
C ASN A 92 2.97 5.32 13.93
N LYS A 93 4.19 5.64 14.37
CA LYS A 93 5.40 5.46 13.54
C LYS A 93 5.70 4.00 13.21
N ASP A 94 5.20 3.07 14.02
CA ASP A 94 5.38 1.63 13.79
C ASP A 94 4.46 1.10 12.69
N SER A 95 3.47 1.87 12.22
CA SER A 95 2.58 1.45 11.12
C SER A 95 3.25 1.49 9.74
N GLY A 96 4.57 1.58 9.70
CA GLY A 96 5.32 1.86 8.49
C GLY A 96 5.23 3.34 8.11
N ASP A 97 6.18 3.75 7.27
CA ASP A 97 6.34 5.14 6.91
C ASP A 97 5.25 5.54 5.90
N VAL A 98 4.09 5.96 6.39
CA VAL A 98 3.00 6.51 5.57
C VAL A 98 3.45 7.80 4.86
N GLN A 99 4.57 8.39 5.30
CA GLN A 99 5.27 9.48 4.62
C GLN A 99 5.92 9.04 3.29
N LEU A 100 6.13 7.73 3.07
CA LEU A 100 6.45 7.16 1.75
C LEU A 100 5.31 7.27 0.74
N LEU A 101 4.09 7.64 1.16
CA LEU A 101 3.07 8.16 0.25
C LEU A 101 3.46 9.53 -0.34
N LEU A 102 4.63 10.08 -0.04
CA LEU A 102 5.25 11.15 -0.85
C LEU A 102 6.43 10.64 -1.69
N GLN A 103 6.91 9.41 -1.44
CA GLN A 103 7.80 8.66 -2.34
C GLN A 103 6.99 7.77 -3.31
N PHE A 104 5.86 8.28 -3.82
CA PHE A 104 5.01 7.61 -4.83
C PHE A 104 5.76 7.17 -6.11
N SER A 105 7.04 7.50 -6.26
CA SER A 105 7.91 7.01 -7.33
C SER A 105 8.13 5.49 -7.31
N SER A 106 8.12 4.82 -6.15
CA SER A 106 8.52 3.39 -6.12
C SER A 106 7.39 2.39 -6.41
N VAL A 107 6.13 2.81 -6.26
CA VAL A 107 4.97 1.90 -6.41
C VAL A 107 4.30 2.06 -7.77
N PHE A 108 4.28 3.25 -8.37
CA PHE A 108 3.48 3.53 -9.58
C PHE A 108 4.29 3.95 -10.82
N VAL A 109 5.60 4.20 -10.70
CA VAL A 109 6.45 4.50 -11.86
C VAL A 109 7.15 3.21 -12.31
N PRO A 110 7.00 2.79 -13.59
CA PRO A 110 7.78 1.69 -14.12
C PRO A 110 9.27 2.06 -14.08
N VAL A 111 10.09 1.13 -13.60
CA VAL A 111 11.53 1.08 -13.89
C VAL A 111 11.69 1.00 -15.41
N HIS A 112 11.81 2.15 -16.06
CA HIS A 112 12.30 2.27 -17.44
C HIS A 112 13.13 3.53 -17.59
N LEU A 113 14.24 3.56 -16.87
CA LEU A 113 15.47 4.25 -17.29
C LEU A 113 16.63 3.28 -17.06
N SER A 114 16.92 2.53 -18.12
CA SER A 114 18.23 1.93 -18.40
C SER A 114 18.60 2.37 -19.82
#